data_AF-A0A1S3YGB1-F1
#
_entry.id   AF-A0A1S3YGB1-F1
#
_cell.length_a   1.000
_cell.length_b   1.000
_cell.length_c   1.000
_cell.angle_alpha   90.00
_cell.angle_beta   90.00
_cell.angle_gamma   90.00
#
_symmetry.space_group_name_H-M   'P 1'
#
loop_
_entity.id
_entity.type
_entity.pdbx_description
1 polymer ?
#
loop_
_entity_poly.entity_id
_entity_poly.type
_entity_poly.pdbx_seq_one_letter_code
_entity_poly.pdbx_strand_id
1 'polypeptide(L)'
;MDDQYSFKGILSNEPNENPDFFNWNRVKVKYCDGSSFTGDIEEVDPVTGLHFRGARVFLAIMEDLLYKGMWKAENAILSGTSPGGLASILHCDKFRSFFSTSARVKCISDAGFFLNIKTILGEPHIEELYKRVATLHGSTKNLPRSCTSSYLDPSLCFFPEYVVQHIWTPLFVINSAYDSWQINNSLVPYNEWTYCKKDVNVCSPSQIQTLQG
;
A
#
# COMPACT_ATOMS: atom_id res chain seq x y z
N MET A 1 -5.69 -7.84 30.41
CA MET A 1 -4.90 -8.93 29.81
C MET A 1 -4.66 -8.50 28.39
N ASP A 2 -3.42 -8.16 28.09
CA ASP A 2 -3.03 -7.55 26.83
C ASP A 2 -3.35 -8.49 25.66
N ASP A 3 -4.14 -8.02 24.69
CA ASP A 3 -4.28 -8.66 23.39
C ASP A 3 -2.89 -8.61 22.71
N GLN A 4 -2.07 -9.62 22.99
CA GLN A 4 -0.77 -9.77 22.37
C GLN A 4 -0.99 -10.08 20.89
N TYR A 5 -0.93 -9.04 20.06
CA TYR A 5 -1.01 -9.16 18.61
C TYR A 5 -0.05 -10.27 18.14
N SER A 6 -0.60 -11.39 17.64
CA SER A 6 0.21 -12.52 17.21
C SER A 6 0.90 -12.19 15.88
N PHE A 7 2.21 -12.42 15.80
CA PHE A 7 2.91 -12.46 14.52
C PHE A 7 2.63 -13.78 13.80
N LYS A 8 2.34 -13.71 12.50
CA LYS A 8 1.95 -14.82 11.61
C LYS A 8 2.53 -14.62 10.21
N GLY A 9 2.50 -15.66 9.38
CA GLY A 9 3.05 -15.66 8.02
C GLY A 9 4.50 -15.21 8.01
N ILE A 10 4.84 -14.24 7.15
CA ILE A 10 6.19 -13.65 7.04
C ILE A 10 6.72 -13.04 8.35
N LEU A 11 5.86 -12.77 9.34
CA LEU A 11 6.27 -12.29 10.66
C LEU A 11 6.35 -13.42 11.71
N SER A 12 5.95 -14.65 11.40
CA SER A 12 6.03 -15.76 12.35
C SER A 12 7.49 -16.06 12.74
N ASN A 13 7.73 -16.48 13.97
CA ASN A 13 9.02 -17.07 14.41
C ASN A 13 9.05 -18.59 14.30
N GLU A 14 7.99 -19.22 13.80
CA GLU A 14 7.96 -20.66 13.59
C GLU A 14 8.58 -21.00 12.22
N PRO A 15 9.67 -21.78 12.16
CA PRO A 15 10.32 -22.12 10.87
C PRO A 15 9.40 -22.84 9.88
N ASN A 16 8.40 -23.58 10.38
CA ASN A 16 7.43 -24.27 9.53
C ASN A 16 6.42 -23.31 8.86
N GLU A 17 6.24 -22.10 9.40
CA GLU A 17 5.36 -21.06 8.86
C GLU A 17 6.15 -19.99 8.09
N ASN A 18 7.37 -19.68 8.55
CA ASN A 18 8.26 -18.68 7.99
C ASN A 18 9.68 -19.24 7.78
N PRO A 19 9.88 -20.11 6.79
CA PRO A 19 11.15 -20.83 6.62
C PRO A 19 12.35 -19.90 6.38
N ASP A 20 12.13 -18.74 5.75
CA ASP A 20 13.19 -17.84 5.32
C ASP A 20 13.55 -16.76 6.37
N PHE A 21 12.58 -16.29 7.15
CA PHE A 21 12.75 -15.09 7.99
C PHE A 21 12.38 -15.29 9.46
N PHE A 22 12.14 -16.53 9.92
CA PHE A 22 11.65 -16.78 11.30
C PHE A 22 12.53 -16.18 12.40
N ASN A 23 13.85 -16.05 12.16
CA ASN A 23 14.82 -15.52 13.12
C ASN A 23 15.16 -14.04 12.90
N TRP A 24 14.46 -13.32 12.02
CA TRP A 24 14.68 -11.89 11.80
C TRP A 24 14.06 -11.04 12.92
N ASN A 25 14.51 -9.79 13.02
CA ASN A 25 13.81 -8.76 13.78
C ASN A 25 12.49 -8.45 13.07
N ARG A 26 11.39 -8.37 13.83
CA ARG A 26 10.03 -8.27 13.30
C ARG A 26 9.31 -7.10 13.92
N VAL A 27 8.68 -6.30 13.08
CA VAL A 27 7.91 -5.12 13.48
C VAL A 27 6.58 -5.14 12.76
N LYS A 28 5.48 -4.93 13.49
CA LYS A 28 4.14 -4.73 12.94
C LYS A 28 3.68 -3.33 13.27
N VAL A 29 3.48 -2.53 12.24
CA VAL A 29 2.99 -1.15 12.35
C VAL A 29 1.48 -1.15 12.20
N LYS A 30 0.79 -0.48 13.13
CA LYS A 30 -0.67 -0.28 13.03
C LYS A 30 -0.98 0.82 12.02
N TYR A 31 -1.85 0.51 11.07
CA TYR A 31 -2.34 1.49 10.10
C TYR A 31 -3.40 2.39 10.74
N CYS A 32 -3.18 3.71 10.72
CA CYS A 32 -4.06 4.67 11.38
C CYS A 32 -4.20 6.02 10.65
N ASP A 33 -3.59 6.19 9.47
CA ASP A 33 -3.57 7.50 8.80
C ASP A 33 -4.53 7.62 7.61
N GLY A 34 -5.05 6.52 7.08
CA GLY A 34 -6.03 6.51 5.98
C GLY A 34 -5.48 6.81 4.58
N SER A 35 -4.18 7.02 4.41
CA SER A 35 -3.56 7.39 3.13
C SER A 35 -2.26 6.66 2.81
N SER A 36 -2.12 5.39 3.22
CA SER A 36 -0.89 4.62 2.98
C SER A 36 0.37 5.36 3.47
N PHE A 37 0.27 6.04 4.62
CA PHE A 37 1.32 6.86 5.22
C PHE A 37 1.81 8.04 4.37
N THR A 38 1.00 8.56 3.45
CA THR A 38 1.42 9.69 2.59
C THR A 38 0.92 11.05 3.08
N GLY A 39 -0.13 11.08 3.89
CA GLY A 39 -0.76 12.33 4.32
C GLY A 39 0.13 13.20 5.20
N ASP A 40 0.04 14.52 5.02
CA ASP A 40 0.75 15.49 5.85
C ASP A 40 0.07 16.86 5.80
N ILE A 41 -0.88 17.05 6.71
CA ILE A 41 -1.57 18.31 6.97
C ILE A 41 -1.25 18.76 8.40
N GLU A 42 -0.92 20.05 8.55
CA GLU A 42 -0.61 20.63 9.86
C GLU A 42 -1.88 20.81 10.67
N GLU A 43 -2.90 21.36 10.04
CA GLU A 43 -4.20 21.64 10.64
C GLU A 43 -4.91 20.34 11.04
N VAL A 44 -5.70 20.44 12.12
CA VAL A 44 -6.62 19.39 12.54
C VAL A 44 -7.97 19.70 11.93
N ASP A 45 -8.67 18.70 11.40
CA ASP A 45 -10.03 18.91 10.89
C ASP A 45 -10.92 19.42 12.05
N PRO A 46 -11.47 20.65 11.97
CA PRO A 46 -12.13 21.27 13.11
C PRO A 46 -13.50 20.67 13.43
N VAL A 47 -14.07 19.87 12.52
CA VAL A 47 -15.39 19.25 12.68
C VAL A 47 -15.27 17.85 13.27
N THR A 48 -14.33 17.07 12.75
CA THR A 48 -14.16 15.65 13.08
C THR A 48 -13.02 15.41 14.06
N GLY A 49 -12.11 16.36 14.23
CA GLY A 49 -10.89 16.21 15.03
C GLY A 49 -9.84 15.28 14.38
N LEU A 50 -10.01 14.92 13.11
CA LEU A 50 -9.11 14.00 12.41
C LEU A 50 -7.77 14.66 12.08
N HIS A 51 -6.71 13.85 12.15
CA HIS A 51 -5.35 14.23 11.78
C HIS A 51 -4.91 13.45 10.53
N PHE A 52 -4.48 14.16 9.50
CA PHE A 52 -3.98 13.55 8.26
C PHE A 52 -2.44 13.65 8.21
N ARG A 53 -1.76 12.86 9.04
CA ARG A 53 -0.30 12.98 9.30
C ARG A 53 0.49 11.70 9.04
N GLY A 54 0.02 10.85 8.12
CA GLY A 54 0.62 9.56 7.79
C GLY A 54 2.13 9.61 7.52
N ALA A 55 2.61 10.58 6.74
CA ALA A 55 4.03 10.70 6.40
C ALA A 55 4.90 11.05 7.61
N ARG A 56 4.36 11.82 8.57
CA ARG A 56 5.03 12.13 9.84
C ARG A 56 5.05 10.90 10.75
N VAL A 57 3.95 10.16 10.81
CA VAL A 57 3.87 8.90 11.57
C VAL A 57 4.89 7.90 11.03
N PHE A 58 5.00 7.73 9.72
CA PHE A 58 6.00 6.85 9.11
C PHE A 58 7.43 7.26 9.49
N LEU A 59 7.75 8.56 9.38
CA LEU A 59 9.08 9.06 9.76
C LEU A 59 9.39 8.79 11.24
N ALA A 60 8.46 9.12 12.14
CA ALA A 60 8.65 8.92 13.58
C ALA A 60 8.86 7.43 13.93
N ILE A 61 8.14 6.51 13.27
CA ILE A 61 8.35 5.08 13.45
C ILE A 61 9.73 4.66 12.95
N MET A 62 10.16 5.12 11.77
CA MET A 62 11.48 4.78 11.25
C MET A 62 12.60 5.29 12.16
N GLU A 63 12.51 6.52 12.65
CA GLU A 63 13.49 7.10 13.58
C GLU A 63 13.59 6.32 14.89
N ASP A 64 12.45 5.94 15.49
CA ASP A 64 12.42 5.12 16.70
C ASP A 64 13.02 3.72 16.48
N LEU A 65 12.71 3.07 15.35
CA LEU A 65 13.28 1.77 15.01
C LEU A 65 14.79 1.85 14.73
N LEU A 66 15.23 2.90 14.04
CA LEU A 66 16.66 3.18 13.84
C LEU A 66 17.34 3.31 15.20
N TYR A 67 16.81 4.11 16.11
CA TYR A 67 17.36 4.26 17.47
C TYR A 67 17.46 2.91 18.21
N LYS A 68 16.46 2.03 18.04
CA LYS A 68 16.43 0.68 18.62
C LYS A 68 17.37 -0.32 17.93
N GLY A 69 18.15 0.11 16.96
CA GLY A 69 19.22 -0.68 16.34
C GLY A 69 18.98 -1.08 14.89
N MET A 70 17.85 -0.70 14.28
CA MET A 70 17.56 -1.00 12.86
C MET A 70 18.63 -0.42 11.92
N TRP A 71 19.35 0.65 12.32
CA TRP A 71 20.43 1.24 11.54
C TRP A 71 21.59 0.28 11.24
N LYS A 72 21.74 -0.79 12.04
CA LYS A 72 22.79 -1.82 11.88
C LYS A 72 22.35 -2.97 10.94
N ALA A 73 21.13 -2.95 10.44
CA ALA A 73 20.61 -4.04 9.64
C ALA A 73 21.37 -4.17 8.31
N GLU A 74 21.90 -5.37 8.04
CA GLU A 74 22.49 -5.70 6.74
C GLU A 74 21.43 -6.06 5.70
N ASN A 75 20.26 -6.51 6.16
CA ASN A 75 19.11 -6.84 5.34
C ASN A 75 17.85 -6.23 5.96
N ALA A 76 17.02 -5.59 5.15
CA ALA A 76 15.75 -5.02 5.60
C ALA A 76 14.66 -5.21 4.55
N ILE A 77 13.44 -5.49 5.00
CA ILE A 77 12.26 -5.61 4.15
C ILE A 77 11.19 -4.67 4.68
N LEU A 78 10.66 -3.81 3.82
CA LEU A 78 9.39 -3.13 4.06
C LEU A 78 8.29 -3.93 3.38
N SER A 79 7.32 -4.41 4.16
CA SER A 79 6.19 -5.15 3.62
C SER A 79 4.86 -4.69 4.22
N GLY A 80 3.79 -4.94 3.47
CA GLY A 80 2.44 -4.72 3.94
C GLY A 80 1.40 -5.32 3.00
N THR A 81 0.18 -5.41 3.49
CA THR A 81 -0.98 -5.96 2.77
C THR A 81 -2.00 -4.86 2.49
N SER A 82 -2.63 -4.87 1.31
CA SER A 82 -3.68 -3.93 0.90
C SER A 82 -3.22 -2.45 0.98
N PRO A 83 -3.77 -1.51 1.79
CA PRO A 83 -3.23 -0.15 1.84
C PRO A 83 -1.78 -0.11 2.39
N GLY A 84 -1.37 -1.11 3.17
CA GLY A 84 0.02 -1.28 3.59
C GLY A 84 0.93 -1.83 2.49
N GLY A 85 0.38 -2.61 1.57
CA GLY A 85 1.10 -3.04 0.35
C GLY A 85 1.36 -1.83 -0.54
N LEU A 86 0.33 -1.01 -0.74
CA LEU A 86 0.48 0.27 -1.43
C LEU A 86 1.48 1.19 -0.72
N ALA A 87 1.44 1.29 0.61
CA ALA A 87 2.45 2.03 1.37
C ALA A 87 3.87 1.50 1.14
N SER A 88 4.03 0.19 1.01
CA SER A 88 5.34 -0.44 0.73
C SER A 88 5.87 -0.06 -0.65
N ILE A 89 5.00 0.18 -1.63
CA ILE A 89 5.37 0.75 -2.94
C ILE A 89 5.77 2.22 -2.77
N LEU A 90 4.85 3.05 -2.25
CA LEU A 90 5.00 4.50 -2.20
C LEU A 90 6.19 4.98 -1.36
N HIS A 91 6.54 4.24 -0.30
CA HIS A 91 7.65 4.58 0.59
C HIS A 91 8.91 3.75 0.34
N CYS A 92 8.97 2.93 -0.71
CA CYS A 92 10.05 1.95 -0.87
C CYS A 92 11.45 2.59 -0.88
N ASP A 93 11.64 3.62 -1.72
CA ASP A 93 12.92 4.34 -1.80
C ASP A 93 13.20 5.19 -0.55
N LYS A 94 12.14 5.72 0.08
CA LYS A 94 12.26 6.43 1.36
C LYS A 94 12.70 5.50 2.48
N PHE A 95 12.21 4.25 2.50
CA PHE A 95 12.65 3.24 3.44
C PHE A 95 14.10 2.86 3.19
N ARG A 96 14.49 2.65 1.93
CA ARG A 96 15.87 2.37 1.53
C ARG A 96 16.86 3.43 1.97
N SER A 97 16.46 4.70 2.00
CA SER A 97 17.35 5.82 2.31
C SER A 97 17.77 5.90 3.78
N PHE A 98 17.08 5.19 4.68
CA PHE A 98 17.46 5.11 6.10
C PHE A 98 18.64 4.17 6.38
N PHE A 99 19.03 3.34 5.41
CA PHE A 99 20.07 2.33 5.58
C PHE A 99 21.35 2.69 4.82
N SER A 100 22.47 2.11 5.25
CA SER A 100 23.75 2.25 4.55
C SER A 100 23.66 1.81 3.10
N THR A 101 24.59 2.27 2.26
CA THR A 101 24.64 1.86 0.86
C THR A 101 24.94 0.37 0.68
N SER A 102 25.58 -0.26 1.67
CA SER A 102 25.90 -1.70 1.69
C SER A 102 24.74 -2.60 2.14
N ALA A 103 23.71 -2.06 2.79
CA ALA A 103 22.56 -2.83 3.24
C ALA A 103 21.70 -3.29 2.05
N ARG A 104 21.22 -4.53 2.09
CA ARG A 104 20.27 -5.08 1.12
C ARG A 104 18.85 -4.79 1.57
N VAL A 105 18.23 -3.81 0.94
CA VAL A 105 16.85 -3.43 1.23
C VAL A 105 15.94 -3.79 0.07
N LYS A 106 14.79 -4.37 0.38
CA LYS A 106 13.74 -4.73 -0.59
C LYS A 106 12.38 -4.32 -0.05
N CYS A 107 11.41 -4.19 -0.94
CA CYS A 107 10.02 -3.97 -0.56
C CYS A 107 9.13 -5.08 -1.10
N ILE A 108 8.10 -5.43 -0.34
CA ILE A 108 7.10 -6.43 -0.74
C ILE A 108 5.72 -5.78 -0.64
N SER A 109 5.03 -5.68 -1.77
CA SER A 109 3.64 -5.24 -1.81
C SER A 109 2.74 -6.45 -1.98
N ASP A 110 1.96 -6.77 -0.96
CA ASP A 110 0.93 -7.81 -0.99
C ASP A 110 -0.46 -7.16 -1.14
N ALA A 111 -1.22 -7.55 -2.17
CA ALA A 111 -2.55 -7.02 -2.49
C ALA A 111 -2.61 -5.47 -2.59
N GLY A 112 -1.47 -4.82 -2.85
CA GLY A 112 -1.32 -3.36 -2.91
C GLY A 112 -1.31 -2.78 -4.32
N PHE A 113 -1.44 -3.63 -5.35
CA PHE A 113 -1.45 -3.22 -6.75
C PHE A 113 -2.87 -2.91 -7.23
N PHE A 114 -3.36 -1.72 -6.92
CA PHE A 114 -4.66 -1.24 -7.38
C PHE A 114 -4.56 -0.70 -8.81
N LEU A 115 -5.52 -1.05 -9.67
CA LEU A 115 -5.55 -0.68 -11.08
C LEU A 115 -6.36 0.60 -11.30
N ASN A 116 -5.84 1.56 -12.06
CA ASN A 116 -6.58 2.72 -12.55
C ASN A 116 -7.43 2.36 -13.78
N ILE A 117 -8.49 1.60 -13.55
CA ILE A 117 -9.44 1.22 -14.59
C ILE A 117 -10.83 1.77 -14.29
N LYS A 118 -11.59 2.02 -15.37
CA LYS A 118 -12.99 2.39 -15.29
C LYS A 118 -13.82 1.21 -14.77
N THR A 119 -14.95 1.52 -14.15
CA THR A 119 -15.97 0.51 -13.79
C THR A 119 -16.48 -0.19 -15.04
N ILE A 120 -17.20 -1.30 -14.86
CA ILE A 120 -17.91 -1.99 -15.96
C ILE A 120 -18.98 -1.11 -16.65
N LEU A 121 -19.34 0.04 -16.06
CA LEU A 121 -20.24 1.05 -16.65
C LEU A 121 -19.48 2.24 -17.27
N GLY A 122 -18.15 2.23 -17.26
CA GLY A 122 -17.31 3.27 -17.86
C GLY A 122 -17.00 4.47 -16.96
N GLU A 123 -17.27 4.39 -15.66
CA GLU A 123 -17.04 5.47 -14.69
C GLU A 123 -15.61 5.42 -14.11
N PRO A 124 -14.89 6.55 -13.96
CA PRO A 124 -13.53 6.59 -13.42
C PRO A 124 -13.49 6.54 -11.87
N HIS A 125 -14.23 5.60 -11.27
CA HIS A 125 -14.51 5.61 -9.83
C HIS A 125 -13.25 5.61 -8.95
N ILE A 126 -12.29 4.71 -9.22
CA ILE A 126 -11.08 4.60 -8.40
C ILE A 126 -10.12 5.77 -8.61
N GLU A 127 -10.08 6.34 -9.82
CA GLU A 127 -9.30 7.55 -10.10
C GLU A 127 -9.79 8.71 -9.24
N GLU A 128 -11.11 8.94 -9.23
CA GLU A 128 -11.71 9.96 -8.37
C GLU A 128 -11.51 9.66 -6.88
N LEU A 129 -11.57 8.39 -6.47
CA LEU A 129 -11.32 7.99 -5.09
C LEU A 129 -9.91 8.39 -4.65
N TYR A 130 -8.87 7.99 -5.39
CA TYR A 130 -7.49 8.34 -5.02
C TYR A 130 -7.20 9.83 -5.18
N LYS A 131 -7.84 10.52 -6.12
CA LYS A 131 -7.77 11.98 -6.20
C LYS A 131 -8.31 12.64 -4.93
N ARG A 132 -9.45 12.17 -4.41
CA ARG A 132 -10.03 12.66 -3.15
C ARG A 132 -9.12 12.33 -1.96
N VAL A 133 -8.58 11.11 -1.88
CA VAL A 133 -7.61 10.72 -0.83
C VAL A 133 -6.38 11.64 -0.88
N ALA A 134 -5.77 11.80 -2.05
CA ALA A 134 -4.57 12.62 -2.21
C ALA A 134 -4.81 14.08 -1.83
N THR A 135 -5.99 14.61 -2.17
CA THR A 135 -6.39 15.99 -1.84
C THR A 135 -6.67 16.14 -0.35
N LEU A 136 -7.52 15.28 0.22
CA LEU A 136 -7.92 15.33 1.63
C LEU A 136 -6.72 15.17 2.56
N HIS A 137 -5.75 14.33 2.21
CA HIS A 137 -4.59 14.05 3.05
C HIS A 137 -3.38 14.92 2.72
N GLY A 138 -3.42 15.75 1.68
CA GLY A 138 -2.26 16.53 1.22
C GLY A 138 -1.09 15.64 0.82
N SER A 139 -1.37 14.47 0.24
CA SER A 139 -0.40 13.38 0.05
C SER A 139 0.61 13.60 -1.06
N THR A 140 0.27 14.41 -2.07
CA THR A 140 1.06 14.54 -3.31
C THR A 140 2.51 14.95 -3.07
N LYS A 141 2.77 15.77 -2.05
CA LYS A 141 4.13 16.20 -1.65
C LYS A 141 5.01 15.08 -1.09
N ASN A 142 4.40 13.96 -0.68
CA ASN A 142 5.10 12.78 -0.13
C ASN A 142 5.19 11.62 -1.13
N LEU A 143 4.70 11.80 -2.37
CA LEU A 143 4.89 10.84 -3.46
C LEU A 143 6.24 11.09 -4.17
N PRO A 144 6.77 10.11 -4.92
CA PRO A 144 8.01 10.30 -5.67
C PRO A 144 7.92 11.48 -6.64
N ARG A 145 8.82 12.46 -6.49
CA ARG A 145 8.85 13.67 -7.35
C ARG A 145 9.00 13.35 -8.83
N SER A 146 9.78 12.32 -9.14
CA SER A 146 9.96 11.80 -10.50
C SER A 146 8.63 11.37 -11.11
N CYS A 147 7.75 10.76 -10.33
CA CYS A 147 6.39 10.44 -10.75
C CYS A 147 5.52 11.70 -10.86
N THR A 148 5.41 12.49 -9.80
CA THR A 148 4.46 13.61 -9.76
C THR A 148 4.74 14.70 -10.79
N SER A 149 5.99 14.79 -11.26
CA SER A 149 6.40 15.74 -12.30
C SER A 149 6.18 15.20 -13.72
N SER A 150 5.90 13.90 -13.87
CA SER A 150 5.67 13.24 -15.16
C SER A 150 4.21 13.30 -15.63
N TYR A 151 3.29 13.70 -14.75
CA TYR A 151 1.85 13.71 -15.01
C TYR A 151 1.23 15.06 -14.66
N LEU A 152 0.21 15.47 -15.44
CA LEU A 152 -0.54 16.70 -15.17
C LEU A 152 -1.34 16.61 -13.85
N ASP A 153 -1.85 15.42 -13.53
CA ASP A 153 -2.48 15.14 -12.24
C ASP A 153 -1.54 14.30 -11.36
N PRO A 154 -0.92 14.91 -10.33
CA PRO A 154 -0.01 14.20 -9.43
C PRO A 154 -0.69 13.08 -8.63
N SER A 155 -2.03 13.07 -8.47
CA SER A 155 -2.69 11.99 -7.73
C SER A 155 -2.62 10.65 -8.45
N LEU A 156 -2.35 10.63 -9.76
CA LEU A 156 -2.11 9.38 -10.51
C LEU A 156 -0.95 8.57 -9.93
N CYS A 157 0.02 9.22 -9.29
CA CYS A 157 1.14 8.55 -8.62
C CYS A 157 0.76 7.74 -7.37
N PHE A 158 -0.51 7.71 -6.97
CA PHE A 158 -1.03 6.71 -6.04
C PHE A 158 -1.16 5.33 -6.68
N PHE A 159 -1.38 5.25 -7.99
CA PHE A 159 -1.54 3.95 -8.63
C PHE A 159 -0.18 3.36 -9.01
N PRO A 160 0.06 2.08 -8.64
CA PRO A 160 1.29 1.37 -8.97
C PRO A 160 1.70 1.40 -10.45
N GLU A 161 0.73 1.42 -11.38
CA GLU A 161 1.02 1.51 -12.82
C GLU A 161 1.81 2.77 -13.21
N TYR A 162 1.65 3.88 -12.50
CA TYR A 162 2.39 5.12 -12.77
C TYR A 162 3.65 5.21 -11.92
N VAL A 163 3.59 4.83 -10.64
CA VAL A 163 4.68 5.09 -9.69
C VAL A 163 5.80 4.04 -9.71
N VAL A 164 5.52 2.78 -10.05
CA VAL A 164 6.51 1.69 -9.96
C VAL A 164 7.75 1.92 -10.83
N GLN A 165 7.59 2.48 -12.03
CA GLN A 165 8.71 2.83 -12.91
C GLN A 165 9.64 3.93 -12.34
N HIS A 166 9.20 4.62 -11.29
CA HIS A 166 9.98 5.64 -10.60
C HIS A 166 10.64 5.14 -9.32
N ILE A 167 10.46 3.86 -8.97
CA ILE A 167 11.05 3.21 -7.81
C ILE A 167 12.35 2.51 -8.21
N TRP A 168 13.42 2.76 -7.46
CA TRP A 168 14.75 2.22 -7.72
C TRP A 168 15.08 1.00 -6.85
N THR A 169 14.49 0.95 -5.66
CA THR A 169 14.67 -0.15 -4.71
C THR A 169 13.93 -1.39 -5.20
N PRO A 170 14.54 -2.60 -5.14
CA PRO A 170 13.88 -3.82 -5.60
C PRO A 170 12.53 -4.05 -4.92
N LEU A 171 11.48 -4.08 -5.73
CA LEU A 171 10.09 -4.28 -5.32
C LEU A 171 9.60 -5.65 -5.81
N PHE A 172 9.05 -6.43 -4.88
CA PHE A 172 8.35 -7.67 -5.20
C PHE A 172 6.85 -7.46 -5.02
N VAL A 173 6.06 -7.69 -6.08
CA VAL A 173 4.61 -7.50 -6.05
C VAL A 173 3.92 -8.86 -6.00
N ILE A 174 3.07 -9.05 -5.00
CA ILE A 174 2.16 -10.19 -4.86
C ILE A 174 0.75 -9.63 -4.99
N ASN A 175 0.03 -10.02 -6.02
CA ASN A 175 -1.34 -9.59 -6.22
C ASN A 175 -2.14 -10.73 -6.86
N SER A 176 -3.35 -10.97 -6.39
CA SER A 176 -4.26 -11.87 -7.09
C SER A 176 -4.68 -11.26 -8.42
N ALA A 177 -4.86 -12.09 -9.45
CA ALA A 177 -5.39 -11.66 -10.73
C ALA A 177 -6.79 -11.04 -10.60
N TYR A 178 -7.60 -11.56 -9.68
CA TYR A 178 -8.95 -11.10 -9.38
C TYR A 178 -9.01 -10.63 -7.92
N ASP A 179 -8.40 -9.48 -7.63
CA ASP A 179 -8.42 -8.91 -6.29
C ASP A 179 -9.85 -8.59 -5.83
N SER A 180 -10.25 -9.19 -4.71
CA SER A 180 -11.61 -9.06 -4.19
C SER A 180 -11.95 -7.62 -3.84
N TRP A 181 -10.99 -6.82 -3.36
CA TRP A 181 -11.23 -5.42 -3.03
C TRP A 181 -11.43 -4.59 -4.30
N GLN A 182 -10.55 -4.75 -5.30
CA GLN A 182 -10.67 -4.08 -6.61
C GLN A 182 -12.01 -4.42 -7.26
N ILE A 183 -12.40 -5.70 -7.30
CA ILE A 183 -13.67 -6.11 -7.91
C ILE A 183 -14.86 -5.46 -7.19
N ASN A 184 -14.90 -5.52 -5.85
CA ASN A 184 -16.06 -5.07 -5.07
C ASN A 184 -16.17 -3.55 -4.90
N ASN A 185 -15.05 -2.81 -4.96
CA ASN A 185 -15.01 -1.40 -4.57
C ASN A 185 -14.62 -0.44 -5.70
N SER A 186 -14.06 -0.93 -6.80
CA SER A 186 -13.66 -0.06 -7.92
C SER A 186 -14.13 -0.50 -9.29
N LEU A 187 -14.20 -1.81 -9.57
CA LEU A 187 -14.55 -2.31 -10.90
C LEU A 187 -16.06 -2.51 -11.08
N VAL A 188 -16.72 -3.12 -10.11
CA VAL A 188 -18.14 -3.50 -10.20
C VAL A 188 -18.99 -2.62 -9.27
N PRO A 189 -19.90 -1.77 -9.80
CA PRO A 189 -20.81 -0.96 -9.01
C PRO A 189 -21.70 -1.77 -8.04
N TYR A 190 -22.24 -1.09 -7.02
CA TYR A 190 -22.95 -1.74 -5.92
C TYR A 190 -24.11 -2.65 -6.35
N ASN A 191 -24.93 -2.23 -7.32
CA ASN A 191 -26.09 -2.97 -7.81
C ASN A 191 -25.77 -3.98 -8.92
N GLU A 192 -24.50 -4.10 -9.31
CA GLU A 192 -24.06 -4.98 -10.38
C GLU A 192 -23.41 -6.27 -9.84
N TRP A 193 -23.60 -7.35 -10.61
CA TRP A 193 -22.94 -8.65 -10.44
C TRP A 193 -22.97 -9.19 -9.00
N THR A 194 -24.13 -9.09 -8.32
CA THR A 194 -24.34 -9.35 -6.89
C THR A 194 -23.67 -10.63 -6.36
N TYR A 195 -23.67 -11.70 -7.14
CA TYR A 195 -23.05 -12.98 -6.79
C TYR A 195 -21.60 -13.08 -7.25
N CYS A 196 -21.35 -12.78 -8.53
CA CYS A 196 -20.02 -12.86 -9.16
C CYS A 196 -18.95 -12.01 -8.46
N LYS A 197 -19.28 -10.82 -7.96
CA LYS A 197 -18.29 -10.00 -7.24
C LYS A 197 -17.88 -10.56 -5.88
N LYS A 198 -18.72 -11.41 -5.27
CA LYS A 198 -18.43 -12.06 -3.97
C LYS A 198 -17.65 -13.36 -4.14
N ASP A 199 -17.90 -14.06 -5.23
CA ASP A 199 -17.23 -15.31 -5.59
C ASP A 199 -17.05 -15.37 -7.10
N VAL A 200 -15.80 -15.26 -7.54
CA VAL A 200 -15.47 -15.27 -8.98
C VAL A 200 -15.81 -16.60 -9.65
N ASN A 201 -15.99 -17.69 -8.88
CA ASN A 201 -16.34 -19.00 -9.41
C ASN A 201 -17.80 -19.08 -9.89
N VAL A 202 -18.67 -18.13 -9.47
CA VAL A 202 -20.07 -18.10 -9.89
C VAL A 202 -20.36 -17.07 -10.98
N CYS A 203 -19.32 -16.43 -11.54
CA CYS A 203 -19.45 -15.51 -12.65
C CYS A 203 -19.90 -16.22 -13.94
N SER A 204 -20.74 -15.56 -14.73
CA SER A 204 -21.06 -16.00 -16.08
C SER A 204 -19.82 -15.93 -16.99
N PRO A 205 -19.78 -16.64 -18.12
CA PRO A 205 -18.69 -16.54 -19.09
C PRO A 205 -18.41 -15.10 -19.56
N SER A 206 -19.45 -14.28 -19.75
CA SER A 206 -19.30 -12.87 -20.13
C SER A 206 -18.70 -12.00 -19.02
N GLN A 207 -19.03 -12.28 -17.76
CA GLN A 207 -18.44 -11.61 -16.60
C GLN A 207 -16.96 -11.97 -16.46
N ILE A 208 -16.61 -13.25 -16.60
CA ILE A 208 -15.21 -13.71 -16.60
C ILE A 208 -14.43 -13.05 -17.74
N GLN A 209 -14.98 -13.02 -18.95
CA GLN A 209 -14.34 -12.36 -20.09
C GLN A 209 -14.05 -10.89 -19.79
N THR A 210 -14.98 -10.19 -19.13
CA THR A 210 -14.78 -8.80 -18.71
C THR A 210 -13.67 -8.66 -17.65
N LEU A 211 -13.55 -9.61 -16.71
CA LEU A 211 -12.49 -9.61 -15.70
C LEU A 211 -11.10 -9.91 -16.29
N GLN A 212 -11.03 -10.60 -17.43
CA GLN A 212 -9.78 -11.00 -18.09
C GLN A 212 -9.16 -9.89 -18.95
N GLY A 213 -9.93 -8.88 -19.33
CA GLY A 213 -9.50 -7.80 -20.23
C GLY A 213 -9.74 -8.12 -21.69
#